data_AF-A0A8S3RL38-F1
#
_entry.id   AF-A0A8S3RL38-F1
#
_cell.length_a   1.000
_cell.length_b   1.000
_cell.length_c   1.000
_cell.angle_alpha   90.00
_cell.angle_beta   90.00
_cell.angle_gamma   90.00
#
_symmetry.space_group_name_H-M   'P 1'
#
loop_
_entity.id
_entity.type
_entity.pdbx_description
1 polymer ?
#
loop_
_entity_poly.entity_id
_entity_poly.type
_entity_poly.pdbx_seq_one_letter_code
_entity_poly.pdbx_strand_id
1 'polypeptide(L)'
;MDKVREKHTKCTVCKTLTFTNLRKGKIKRITYIEEQKMNCLVKNLCRKHLLLLTKWSEVTQVATYMKLKMPEKEEDLELPVNRLRSKLSQFDKVPQNPIPSAKPPTMSKMLDHMRGPEMVNNKLIYGQFGIQALTGGRLRFEHYNLIRFAINKHIQEGKTYGVWRVNQPWQAVSKKGAGKQMGQGKSDIDHYVYPLKAGHIIFEIGGRIELLDLEKTLKVVSQKMPFKARIVTPQILEDDVRQEAILKEKNINPFTYEYCLKNNYNGVKIYYSPYDLYYLNKEK
;
A
#
# COMPACT_ATOMS: atom_id res chain seq x y z
N MET A 1 -25.69 -12.18 68.95
CA MET A 1 -25.12 -11.02 69.64
C MET A 1 -23.76 -11.45 70.17
N ASP A 2 -22.70 -11.23 69.40
CA ASP A 2 -21.32 -11.38 69.88
C ASP A 2 -20.52 -10.18 69.34
N LYS A 3 -20.17 -9.27 70.25
CA LYS A 3 -19.38 -8.08 69.97
C LYS A 3 -17.90 -8.48 69.92
N VAL A 4 -17.36 -8.68 68.72
CA VAL A 4 -15.91 -8.73 68.54
C VAL A 4 -15.38 -7.30 68.63
N ARG A 5 -14.67 -7.01 69.73
CA ARG A 5 -13.94 -5.76 69.95
C ARG A 5 -12.74 -5.70 68.99
N GLU A 6 -12.79 -4.85 67.98
CA GLU A 6 -11.61 -4.48 67.19
C GLU A 6 -10.68 -3.59 68.04
N LYS A 7 -9.51 -4.13 68.40
CA LYS A 7 -8.41 -3.32 68.96
C LYS A 7 -7.64 -2.69 67.80
N HIS A 8 -7.80 -1.39 67.59
CA HIS A 8 -6.93 -0.64 66.68
C HIS A 8 -5.64 -0.22 67.41
N THR A 9 -4.52 -0.86 67.10
CA THR A 9 -3.20 -0.27 67.36
C THR A 9 -2.89 0.73 66.25
N LYS A 10 -2.95 2.03 66.57
CA LYS A 10 -2.56 3.10 65.66
C LYS A 10 -1.05 3.04 65.41
N CYS A 11 -0.64 2.66 64.21
CA CYS A 11 0.69 2.99 63.70
C CYS A 11 0.64 4.40 63.12
N THR A 12 1.40 5.33 63.68
CA THR A 12 1.37 6.78 63.36
C THR A 12 1.94 7.13 61.98
N VAL A 13 2.47 6.17 61.22
CA VAL A 13 3.20 6.44 59.96
C VAL A 13 2.42 6.05 58.69
N CYS A 14 1.33 5.29 58.80
CA CYS A 14 0.64 4.73 57.63
C CYS A 14 -0.77 5.33 57.50
N LYS A 15 -0.90 6.49 56.86
CA LYS A 15 -2.22 7.00 56.46
C LYS A 15 -2.87 6.02 55.47
N THR A 16 -4.06 5.58 55.85
CA THR A 16 -5.11 4.87 55.09
C THR A 16 -4.96 4.86 53.56
N LEU A 17 -4.85 3.66 52.96
CA LEU A 17 -5.20 3.44 51.55
C LEU A 17 -6.57 2.78 51.49
N THR A 18 -7.58 3.55 51.11
CA THR A 18 -8.89 3.06 50.68
C THR A 18 -8.76 2.53 49.24
N PHE A 19 -9.14 1.28 49.01
CA PHE A 19 -9.26 0.73 47.66
C PHE A 19 -10.53 1.26 47.00
N THR A 20 -10.39 2.18 46.04
CA THR A 20 -11.47 2.52 45.11
C THR A 20 -11.33 1.69 43.84
N ASN A 21 -12.46 1.10 43.45
CA ASN A 21 -12.63 0.18 42.34
C ASN A 21 -12.46 0.93 41.00
N LEU A 22 -11.38 0.66 40.25
CA LEU A 22 -11.08 1.30 38.97
C LEU A 22 -11.63 0.48 37.80
N ARG A 23 -12.92 0.67 37.49
CA ARG A 23 -13.40 0.53 36.10
C ARG A 23 -13.12 1.85 35.37
N LYS A 24 -12.55 1.72 34.16
CA LYS A 24 -12.27 2.74 33.12
C LYS A 24 -10.80 3.15 33.04
N GLY A 25 -10.21 2.77 31.90
CA GLY A 25 -8.85 3.05 31.50
C GLY A 25 -8.52 4.54 31.53
N LYS A 26 -7.48 4.86 32.29
CA LYS A 26 -6.61 6.03 32.14
C LYS A 26 -5.31 5.67 32.84
N ILE A 27 -4.25 5.43 32.07
CA ILE A 27 -2.90 5.22 32.60
C ILE A 27 -2.46 6.54 33.22
N LYS A 28 -2.33 6.59 34.55
CA LYS A 28 -1.67 7.69 35.25
C LYS A 28 -0.26 7.22 35.65
N ARG A 29 0.72 8.08 35.35
CA ARG A 29 2.13 8.08 35.75
C ARG A 29 2.52 7.00 36.77
N ILE A 30 3.43 6.11 36.35
CA ILE A 30 4.15 5.21 37.25
C ILE A 30 5.13 6.08 38.06
N THR A 31 4.80 6.36 39.31
CA THR A 31 5.75 6.90 40.29
C THR A 31 6.53 5.74 40.90
N TYR A 32 7.86 5.81 40.84
CA TYR A 32 8.80 4.93 41.53
C TYR A 32 8.34 4.64 42.97
N ILE A 33 8.25 3.36 43.33
CA ILE A 33 8.12 2.93 44.72
C ILE A 33 9.55 2.76 45.24
N GLU A 34 9.98 3.67 46.11
CA GLU A 34 11.27 3.61 46.80
C GLU A 34 11.39 2.32 47.64
N GLU A 35 12.55 1.67 47.53
CA GLU A 35 13.00 0.46 48.25
C GLU A 35 12.91 0.56 49.79
N GLN A 36 12.65 1.75 50.34
CA GLN A 36 12.64 1.97 51.79
C GLN A 36 11.40 1.41 52.50
N LYS A 37 10.29 1.17 51.81
CA LYS A 37 9.06 0.67 52.46
C LYS A 37 9.07 -0.83 52.76
N MET A 38 9.88 -1.62 52.06
CA MET A 38 10.02 -3.06 52.32
C MET A 38 10.80 -3.35 53.62
N ASN A 39 11.74 -2.48 54.00
CA ASN A 39 12.58 -2.69 55.17
C ASN A 39 11.85 -2.51 56.52
N CYS A 40 10.67 -1.87 56.54
CA CYS A 40 9.88 -1.71 57.76
C CYS A 40 9.02 -2.94 58.09
N LEU A 41 8.60 -3.72 57.08
CA LEU A 41 7.80 -4.93 57.28
C LEU A 41 8.64 -6.12 57.78
N VAL A 42 9.90 -6.21 57.36
CA VAL A 42 10.78 -7.35 57.66
C VAL A 42 11.33 -7.30 59.09
N LYS A 43 11.40 -6.12 59.73
CA LYS A 43 12.01 -5.96 61.06
C LYS A 43 11.15 -6.43 62.24
N ASN A 44 9.86 -6.72 62.04
CA ASN A 44 8.94 -7.13 63.11
C ASN A 44 8.33 -8.53 62.95
N LEU A 45 8.86 -9.35 62.05
CA LEU A 45 8.43 -10.75 61.91
C LEU A 45 9.32 -11.67 62.75
N CYS A 46 8.72 -12.18 63.83
CA CYS A 46 9.34 -13.18 64.71
C CYS A 46 9.76 -14.42 63.90
N ARG A 47 10.97 -14.96 64.14
CA ARG A 47 11.64 -16.05 63.38
C ARG A 47 10.78 -17.28 63.08
N LYS A 48 9.69 -17.53 63.82
CA LYS A 48 8.76 -18.65 63.59
C LYS A 48 7.79 -18.45 62.41
N HIS A 49 7.57 -17.22 61.94
CA HIS A 49 6.73 -16.97 60.75
C HIS A 49 7.50 -17.00 59.42
N LEU A 50 8.85 -17.08 59.47
CA LEU A 50 9.68 -17.05 58.26
C LEU A 50 9.52 -18.30 57.38
N LEU A 51 9.17 -19.45 57.99
CA LEU A 51 9.07 -20.73 57.27
C LEU A 51 7.77 -20.88 56.47
N LEU A 52 6.71 -20.14 56.80
CA LEU A 52 5.44 -20.16 56.06
C LEU A 52 5.42 -19.21 54.84
N LEU A 53 6.43 -18.35 54.69
CA LEU A 53 6.59 -17.47 53.53
C LEU A 53 7.44 -18.10 52.41
N THR A 54 8.01 -19.29 52.62
CA THR A 54 8.87 -19.96 51.63
C THR A 54 8.10 -20.65 50.49
N LYS A 55 6.77 -20.58 50.49
CA LYS A 55 5.90 -20.94 49.36
C LYS A 55 5.14 -19.75 48.82
N TRP A 56 5.83 -18.64 48.61
CA TRP A 56 5.41 -17.68 47.59
C TRP A 56 6.30 -17.97 46.40
N SER A 57 5.85 -18.87 45.52
CA SER A 57 6.36 -18.85 44.15
C SER A 57 6.12 -17.43 43.67
N GLU A 58 7.19 -16.67 43.48
CA GLU A 58 7.14 -15.39 42.80
C GLU A 58 6.62 -15.65 41.39
N VAL A 59 5.31 -15.71 41.24
CA VAL A 59 4.65 -15.46 39.97
C VAL A 59 4.77 -13.95 39.81
N THR A 60 5.99 -13.49 39.51
CA THR A 60 6.17 -12.20 38.87
C THR A 60 5.42 -12.36 37.56
N GLN A 61 4.20 -11.78 37.50
CA GLN A 61 3.61 -11.47 36.22
C GLN A 61 4.63 -10.54 35.57
N VAL A 62 5.50 -11.09 34.73
CA VAL A 62 6.29 -10.29 33.80
C VAL A 62 5.22 -9.66 32.93
N ALA A 63 4.77 -8.47 33.33
CA ALA A 63 3.94 -7.63 32.50
C ALA A 63 4.70 -7.55 31.19
N THR A 64 4.18 -8.19 30.16
CA THR A 64 4.78 -8.19 28.84
C THR A 64 4.86 -6.71 28.45
N TYR A 65 6.07 -6.16 28.53
CA TYR A 65 6.31 -4.80 28.11
C TYR A 65 5.98 -4.78 26.62
N MET A 66 4.88 -4.13 26.26
CA MET A 66 4.61 -3.83 24.86
C MET A 66 5.78 -2.96 24.41
N LYS A 67 6.68 -3.53 23.61
CA LYS A 67 7.77 -2.79 22.97
C LYS A 67 7.13 -1.89 21.91
N LEU A 68 6.56 -0.77 22.35
CA LEU A 68 6.03 0.26 21.47
C LEU A 68 7.21 0.76 20.63
N LYS A 69 7.15 0.53 19.32
CA LYS A 69 8.07 1.17 18.40
C LYS A 69 7.74 2.66 18.42
N MET A 70 8.78 3.49 18.49
CA MET A 70 8.61 4.93 18.32
C MET A 70 8.04 5.17 16.91
N PRO A 71 7.02 6.03 16.73
CA PRO A 71 6.54 6.35 15.40
C PRO A 71 7.70 6.94 14.58
N GLU A 72 7.71 6.65 13.28
CA GLU A 72 8.67 7.27 12.37
C GLU A 72 8.48 8.80 12.41
N LYS A 73 9.58 9.56 12.47
CA LYS A 73 9.50 11.02 12.55
C LYS A 73 9.06 11.58 11.19
N GLU A 74 7.97 12.35 11.16
CA GLU A 74 7.36 12.93 9.94
C GLU A 74 8.16 14.08 9.29
N GLU A 75 9.38 14.34 9.75
CA GLU A 75 10.06 15.62 9.58
C GLU A 75 10.80 15.78 8.24
N ASP A 76 11.07 14.69 7.50
CA ASP A 76 11.95 14.74 6.31
C ASP A 76 11.25 14.59 4.94
N LEU A 77 9.90 14.54 4.88
CA LEU A 77 9.21 14.60 3.58
C LEU A 77 9.09 16.04 3.09
N GLU A 78 10.07 16.46 2.29
CA GLU A 78 9.96 17.65 1.46
C GLU A 78 8.82 17.46 0.44
N LEU A 79 7.68 18.09 0.72
CA LEU A 79 6.62 18.22 -0.27
C LEU A 79 7.17 19.03 -1.44
N PRO A 80 6.89 18.67 -2.70
CA PRO A 80 7.40 19.40 -3.85
C PRO A 80 6.91 20.85 -3.79
N VAL A 81 7.81 21.73 -3.39
CA VAL A 81 7.54 23.16 -3.19
C VAL A 81 7.23 23.75 -4.56
N ASN A 82 5.95 24.10 -4.79
CA ASN A 82 5.46 24.96 -5.87
C ASN A 82 5.15 24.38 -7.26
N ARG A 83 4.93 23.07 -7.48
CA ARG A 83 4.51 22.61 -8.84
C ARG A 83 3.41 21.57 -8.97
N LEU A 84 3.07 20.83 -7.92
CA LEU A 84 2.02 19.83 -8.01
C LEU A 84 0.77 20.30 -7.27
N ARG A 85 -0.36 20.32 -7.99
CA ARG A 85 -1.67 20.42 -7.34
C ARG A 85 -1.75 19.30 -6.31
N SER A 86 -2.22 19.63 -5.11
CA SER A 86 -2.48 18.63 -4.08
C SER A 86 -3.40 17.53 -4.63
N LYS A 87 -4.52 17.91 -5.24
CA LYS A 87 -5.52 16.98 -5.79
C LYS A 87 -5.19 16.51 -7.19
N LEU A 88 -5.57 15.27 -7.51
CA LEU A 88 -5.50 14.74 -8.87
C LEU A 88 -6.35 15.62 -9.80
N SER A 89 -5.72 16.07 -10.89
CA SER A 89 -6.39 16.87 -11.91
C SER A 89 -7.51 16.07 -12.57
N GLN A 90 -8.54 16.76 -13.03
CA GLN A 90 -9.56 16.18 -13.88
C GLN A 90 -9.02 16.12 -15.32
N PHE A 91 -9.17 14.99 -15.98
CA PHE A 91 -8.94 14.87 -17.41
C PHE A 91 -10.21 15.23 -18.19
N ASP A 92 -10.05 15.49 -19.48
CA ASP A 92 -11.17 15.64 -20.39
C ASP A 92 -11.60 14.26 -20.93
N LYS A 93 -12.90 14.10 -21.21
CA LYS A 93 -13.44 12.87 -21.80
C LYS A 93 -13.00 12.70 -23.26
N VAL A 94 -12.91 13.82 -23.97
CA VAL A 94 -12.52 13.92 -25.37
C VAL A 94 -11.27 14.79 -25.40
N PRO A 95 -10.17 14.34 -26.04
CA PRO A 95 -8.97 15.16 -26.17
C PRO A 95 -9.27 16.40 -27.01
N GLN A 96 -8.66 17.53 -26.65
CA GLN A 96 -8.82 18.77 -27.40
C GLN A 96 -8.20 18.63 -28.79
N ASN A 97 -9.01 18.91 -29.82
CA ASN A 97 -8.54 18.87 -31.20
C ASN A 97 -7.83 20.20 -31.53
N PRO A 98 -6.57 20.19 -32.01
CA PRO A 98 -5.87 21.43 -32.37
C PRO A 98 -6.57 22.22 -33.48
N ILE A 99 -7.36 21.57 -34.34
CA ILE A 99 -8.16 22.22 -35.38
C ILE A 99 -9.64 21.95 -35.07
N PRO A 100 -10.35 22.89 -34.42
CA PRO A 100 -11.74 22.67 -33.97
C PRO A 100 -12.70 22.28 -35.10
N SER A 101 -12.48 22.78 -36.33
CA SER A 101 -13.34 22.53 -37.49
C SER A 101 -13.13 21.16 -38.14
N ALA A 102 -11.97 20.52 -37.92
CA ALA A 102 -11.66 19.23 -38.52
C ALA A 102 -12.26 18.09 -37.69
N LYS A 103 -12.79 17.06 -38.34
CA LYS A 103 -13.18 15.83 -37.64
C LYS A 103 -11.93 15.09 -37.17
N PRO A 104 -11.88 14.60 -35.92
CA PRO A 104 -10.74 13.82 -35.45
C PRO A 104 -10.61 12.53 -36.28
N PRO A 105 -9.38 12.14 -36.66
CA PRO A 105 -9.18 10.94 -37.47
C PRO A 105 -9.52 9.68 -36.67
N THR A 106 -10.17 8.71 -37.32
CA THR A 106 -10.35 7.40 -36.71
C THR A 106 -9.06 6.58 -36.81
N MET A 107 -8.75 5.76 -35.80
CA MET A 107 -7.50 4.96 -35.77
C MET A 107 -7.75 3.45 -35.71
N SER A 108 -6.79 2.65 -36.19
CA SER A 108 -6.85 1.20 -36.01
C SER A 108 -6.75 0.86 -34.51
N LYS A 109 -7.07 -0.38 -34.13
CA LYS A 109 -7.11 -0.76 -32.70
C LYS A 109 -5.75 -0.74 -32.00
N MET A 110 -4.64 -0.76 -32.76
CA MET A 110 -3.24 -0.75 -32.29
C MET A 110 -3.03 -1.53 -30.98
N LEU A 111 -3.21 -2.85 -31.03
CA LEU A 111 -3.15 -3.72 -29.85
C LEU A 111 -1.73 -3.81 -29.25
N ASP A 112 -0.70 -3.52 -30.04
CA ASP A 112 0.70 -3.55 -29.62
C ASP A 112 1.01 -2.58 -28.48
N HIS A 113 0.23 -1.50 -28.33
CA HIS A 113 0.39 -0.56 -27.22
C HIS A 113 0.12 -1.18 -25.84
N MET A 114 -0.63 -2.28 -25.76
CA MET A 114 -0.90 -2.99 -24.51
C MET A 114 0.01 -4.22 -24.31
N ARG A 115 0.80 -4.58 -25.34
CA ARG A 115 1.59 -5.81 -25.35
C ARG A 115 2.93 -5.60 -24.62
N GLY A 116 3.30 -6.60 -23.83
CA GLY A 116 4.59 -6.69 -23.14
C GLY A 116 4.69 -5.84 -21.86
N PRO A 117 5.88 -5.80 -21.25
CA PRO A 117 6.16 -4.98 -20.08
C PRO A 117 6.33 -3.50 -20.43
N GLU A 118 6.06 -2.66 -19.44
CA GLU A 118 6.31 -1.22 -19.43
C GLU A 118 7.77 -0.95 -19.04
N MET A 119 8.48 -0.21 -19.89
CA MET A 119 9.91 0.06 -19.69
C MET A 119 10.19 1.37 -18.97
N VAL A 120 9.31 2.37 -19.12
CA VAL A 120 9.58 3.76 -18.71
C VAL A 120 8.84 4.09 -17.42
N ASN A 121 7.53 3.83 -17.37
CA ASN A 121 6.67 4.23 -16.25
C ASN A 121 6.44 3.11 -15.24
N ASN A 122 7.47 2.35 -14.92
CA ASN A 122 7.41 1.22 -13.98
C ASN A 122 7.96 1.52 -12.57
N LYS A 123 8.63 2.68 -12.38
CA LYS A 123 9.18 3.13 -11.09
C LYS A 123 8.38 4.28 -10.50
N LEU A 124 8.31 4.31 -9.17
CA LEU A 124 7.74 5.44 -8.41
C LEU A 124 8.73 6.60 -8.46
N ILE A 125 8.30 7.79 -8.94
CA ILE A 125 9.19 8.96 -9.08
C ILE A 125 8.93 9.99 -7.99
N TYR A 126 7.65 10.31 -7.77
CA TYR A 126 7.24 11.40 -6.90
C TYR A 126 6.68 10.86 -5.60
N GLY A 127 5.83 9.83 -5.67
CA GLY A 127 5.09 9.34 -4.51
C GLY A 127 5.71 8.13 -3.79
N GLN A 128 5.17 7.88 -2.60
CA GLN A 128 5.47 6.70 -1.78
C GLN A 128 4.54 5.53 -2.10
N PHE A 129 3.33 5.82 -2.57
CA PHE A 129 2.30 4.82 -2.83
C PHE A 129 1.77 4.99 -4.25
N GLY A 130 1.43 3.87 -4.89
CA GLY A 130 0.83 3.91 -6.22
C GLY A 130 0.02 2.66 -6.51
N ILE A 131 -0.61 2.66 -7.68
CA ILE A 131 -1.24 1.47 -8.25
C ILE A 131 -0.52 1.10 -9.54
N GLN A 132 -0.05 -0.14 -9.60
CA GLN A 132 0.61 -0.72 -10.77
C GLN A 132 -0.35 -1.68 -11.49
N ALA A 133 -0.40 -1.59 -12.81
CA ALA A 133 -1.07 -2.56 -13.67
C ALA A 133 -0.21 -3.84 -13.77
N LEU A 134 -0.77 -5.00 -13.46
CA LEU A 134 -0.10 -6.30 -13.64
C LEU A 134 -0.25 -6.84 -15.07
N THR A 135 -1.28 -6.40 -15.78
CA THR A 135 -1.58 -6.83 -17.16
C THR A 135 -1.89 -5.60 -18.02
N GLY A 136 -1.55 -5.66 -19.30
CA GLY A 136 -1.91 -4.61 -20.25
C GLY A 136 -3.43 -4.47 -20.42
N GLY A 137 -3.89 -3.26 -20.72
CA GLY A 137 -5.31 -2.97 -20.85
C GLY A 137 -5.62 -1.53 -21.26
N ARG A 138 -6.91 -1.18 -21.29
CA ARG A 138 -7.38 0.16 -21.67
C ARG A 138 -8.02 0.88 -20.49
N LEU A 139 -7.57 2.08 -20.18
CA LEU A 139 -8.27 2.99 -19.29
C LEU A 139 -9.23 3.87 -20.07
N ARG A 140 -10.51 3.83 -19.68
CA ARG A 140 -11.54 4.75 -20.15
C ARG A 140 -11.64 5.94 -19.19
N PHE A 141 -12.25 7.02 -19.65
CA PHE A 141 -12.52 8.20 -18.86
C PHE A 141 -13.23 7.92 -17.52
N GLU A 142 -14.15 6.95 -17.47
CA GLU A 142 -14.83 6.62 -16.22
C GLU A 142 -13.87 6.08 -15.15
N HIS A 143 -12.85 5.33 -15.55
CA HIS A 143 -11.85 4.79 -14.64
C HIS A 143 -10.98 5.90 -14.03
N TYR A 144 -10.63 6.93 -14.80
CA TYR A 144 -9.93 8.10 -14.27
C TYR A 144 -10.77 8.86 -13.25
N ASN A 145 -12.05 9.08 -13.53
CA ASN A 145 -12.95 9.74 -12.58
C ASN A 145 -13.14 8.92 -11.31
N LEU A 146 -13.21 7.60 -11.43
CA LEU A 146 -13.30 6.70 -10.31
C LEU A 146 -12.08 6.82 -9.39
N ILE A 147 -10.87 6.76 -9.95
CA ILE A 147 -9.62 6.97 -9.20
C ILE A 147 -9.63 8.37 -8.58
N ARG A 148 -9.87 9.41 -9.38
CA ARG A 148 -9.87 10.81 -8.92
C ARG A 148 -10.79 11.01 -7.74
N PHE A 149 -12.03 10.53 -7.82
CA PHE A 149 -13.02 10.68 -6.75
C PHE A 149 -12.66 9.87 -5.50
N ALA A 150 -12.09 8.67 -5.67
CA ALA A 150 -11.66 7.86 -4.54
C ALA A 150 -10.46 8.51 -3.82
N ILE A 151 -9.45 8.93 -4.57
CA ILE A 151 -8.19 9.44 -4.03
C ILE A 151 -8.31 10.87 -3.51
N ASN A 152 -9.03 11.76 -4.20
CA ASN A 152 -9.16 13.16 -3.76
C ASN A 152 -9.87 13.31 -2.40
N LYS A 153 -10.55 12.27 -1.90
CA LYS A 153 -11.10 12.25 -0.53
C LYS A 153 -10.02 12.19 0.55
N HIS A 154 -8.89 11.56 0.24
CA HIS A 154 -7.77 11.38 1.19
C HIS A 154 -6.71 12.47 1.04
N ILE A 155 -6.78 13.26 -0.04
CA ILE A 155 -5.83 14.32 -0.28
C ILE A 155 -6.21 15.57 0.52
N GLN A 156 -5.34 15.92 1.47
CA GLN A 156 -5.33 17.20 2.18
C GLN A 156 -4.30 18.14 1.57
N GLU A 157 -4.73 19.39 1.32
CA GLU A 157 -3.86 20.46 0.84
C GLU A 157 -2.71 20.73 1.82
N GLY A 158 -1.49 20.88 1.30
CA GLY A 158 -0.29 21.18 2.11
C GLY A 158 0.30 20.01 2.89
N LYS A 159 -0.35 18.84 2.92
CA LYS A 159 0.19 17.62 3.56
C LYS A 159 0.46 16.49 2.58
N THR A 160 -0.35 16.42 1.53
CA THR A 160 -0.43 15.26 0.65
C THR A 160 -0.65 15.72 -0.78
N TYR A 161 -0.19 14.92 -1.74
CA TYR A 161 -0.37 15.21 -3.15
C TYR A 161 -0.62 13.94 -3.95
N GLY A 162 -1.39 14.09 -5.03
CA GLY A 162 -1.67 13.04 -6.00
C GLY A 162 -1.21 13.43 -7.40
N VAL A 163 -0.53 12.53 -8.07
CA VAL A 163 0.07 12.75 -9.40
C VAL A 163 -0.41 11.69 -10.37
N TRP A 164 -0.86 12.11 -11.55
CA TRP A 164 -1.09 11.18 -12.65
C TRP A 164 0.24 10.79 -13.28
N ARG A 165 0.47 9.49 -13.43
CA ARG A 165 1.58 8.92 -14.21
C ARG A 165 1.16 8.52 -15.63
N VAL A 166 -0.12 8.69 -15.91
CA VAL A 166 -0.77 8.35 -17.18
C VAL A 166 -1.28 9.62 -17.84
N ASN A 167 -1.19 9.67 -19.17
CA ASN A 167 -1.70 10.79 -19.96
C ASN A 167 -3.22 10.72 -20.13
N GLN A 168 -3.80 11.80 -20.64
CA GLN A 168 -5.21 11.81 -21.03
C GLN A 168 -5.54 10.72 -22.06
N PRO A 169 -6.79 10.21 -22.10
CA PRO A 169 -7.25 9.31 -23.14
C PRO A 169 -7.08 9.94 -24.53
N TRP A 170 -6.34 9.26 -25.41
CA TRP A 170 -6.04 9.75 -26.76
C TRP A 170 -6.39 8.74 -27.86
N GLN A 171 -6.43 7.45 -27.51
CA GLN A 171 -6.69 6.39 -28.47
C GLN A 171 -8.19 6.32 -28.77
N ALA A 172 -8.60 6.65 -30.00
CA ALA A 172 -9.99 6.62 -30.41
C ALA A 172 -10.50 5.19 -30.64
N VAL A 173 -11.63 4.84 -30.03
CA VAL A 173 -12.31 3.56 -30.20
C VAL A 173 -13.62 3.80 -30.95
N SER A 174 -13.74 3.23 -32.15
CA SER A 174 -14.95 3.30 -32.97
C SER A 174 -15.88 2.13 -32.66
N LYS A 175 -17.20 2.38 -32.59
CA LYS A 175 -18.22 1.35 -32.38
C LYS A 175 -19.34 1.50 -33.41
N LYS A 176 -19.70 0.41 -34.09
CA LYS A 176 -20.91 0.36 -34.93
C LYS A 176 -22.16 0.26 -34.05
N GLY A 177 -23.23 0.92 -34.47
CA GLY A 177 -24.53 0.81 -33.81
C GLY A 177 -25.06 -0.63 -33.80
N ALA A 178 -25.83 -0.98 -32.77
CA ALA A 178 -26.47 -2.29 -32.68
C ALA A 178 -27.42 -2.51 -33.88
N GLY A 179 -27.40 -3.72 -34.45
CA GLY A 179 -28.25 -4.08 -35.60
C GLY A 179 -27.72 -3.66 -36.98
N LYS A 180 -26.53 -3.04 -37.07
CA LYS A 180 -25.89 -2.74 -38.37
C LYS A 180 -25.14 -3.95 -38.93
N GLN A 181 -25.17 -4.11 -40.26
CA GLN A 181 -24.45 -5.16 -40.97
C GLN A 181 -22.92 -4.90 -41.03
N MET A 182 -22.17 -5.94 -41.38
CA MET A 182 -20.75 -5.85 -41.69
C MET A 182 -20.51 -5.07 -43.00
N GLY A 183 -19.33 -4.46 -43.17
CA GLY A 183 -19.03 -3.60 -44.34
C GLY A 183 -19.33 -2.11 -44.14
N GLN A 184 -19.51 -1.34 -45.22
CA GLN A 184 -19.82 0.10 -45.22
C GLN A 184 -18.75 1.02 -44.57
N GLY A 185 -17.50 0.56 -44.52
CA GLY A 185 -16.40 1.34 -43.94
C GLY A 185 -16.42 1.37 -42.40
N LYS A 186 -15.70 2.35 -41.85
CA LYS A 186 -15.46 2.48 -40.42
C LYS A 186 -16.44 3.47 -39.80
N SER A 187 -16.95 3.15 -38.62
CA SER A 187 -17.90 3.99 -37.89
C SER A 187 -17.21 5.17 -37.20
N ASP A 188 -18.03 6.09 -36.71
CA ASP A 188 -17.60 7.19 -35.86
C ASP A 188 -16.98 6.69 -34.54
N ILE A 189 -16.26 7.61 -33.89
CA ILE A 189 -15.59 7.39 -32.60
C ILE A 189 -16.65 7.41 -31.50
N ASP A 190 -16.66 6.36 -30.67
CA ASP A 190 -17.56 6.21 -29.54
C ASP A 190 -16.94 6.83 -28.27
N HIS A 191 -15.70 6.45 -27.98
CA HIS A 191 -14.96 6.97 -26.82
C HIS A 191 -13.44 6.91 -27.02
N TYR A 192 -12.72 7.60 -26.14
CA TYR A 192 -11.26 7.59 -26.09
C TYR A 192 -10.76 6.75 -24.93
N VAL A 193 -9.63 6.09 -25.14
CA VAL A 193 -8.96 5.27 -24.13
C VAL A 193 -7.47 5.60 -24.07
N TYR A 194 -6.86 5.24 -22.95
CA TYR A 194 -5.41 5.19 -22.82
C TYR A 194 -4.97 3.72 -22.74
N PRO A 195 -4.20 3.20 -23.70
CA PRO A 195 -3.62 1.86 -23.62
C PRO A 195 -2.43 1.83 -22.65
N LEU A 196 -2.39 0.82 -21.78
CA LEU A 196 -1.33 0.57 -20.80
C LEU A 196 -0.69 -0.80 -21.05
N LYS A 197 0.59 -0.90 -20.72
CA LYS A 197 1.34 -2.15 -20.63
C LYS A 197 1.40 -2.69 -19.21
N ALA A 198 1.84 -3.94 -19.07
CA ALA A 198 2.05 -4.56 -17.77
C ALA A 198 3.24 -3.89 -17.05
N GLY A 199 3.15 -3.68 -15.74
CA GLY A 199 4.14 -2.97 -14.93
C GLY A 199 3.98 -1.46 -14.89
N HIS A 200 3.04 -0.88 -15.64
CA HIS A 200 2.80 0.57 -15.68
C HIS A 200 2.15 1.08 -14.38
N ILE A 201 2.70 2.14 -13.80
CA ILE A 201 2.15 2.83 -12.62
C ILE A 201 1.13 3.88 -13.09
N ILE A 202 -0.12 3.76 -12.64
CA ILE A 202 -1.23 4.58 -13.12
C ILE A 202 -1.21 5.99 -12.51
N PHE A 203 -1.04 6.04 -11.19
CA PHE A 203 -0.96 7.27 -10.41
C PHE A 203 -0.13 7.03 -9.16
N GLU A 204 0.34 8.12 -8.59
CA GLU A 204 1.13 8.16 -7.38
C GLU A 204 0.47 9.08 -6.34
N ILE A 205 0.62 8.71 -5.07
CA ILE A 205 0.25 9.51 -3.92
C ILE A 205 1.46 9.59 -3.01
N GLY A 206 1.75 10.80 -2.52
CA GLY A 206 2.83 11.05 -1.59
C GLY A 206 2.46 12.13 -0.57
N GLY A 207 3.36 12.31 0.40
CA GLY A 207 3.20 13.25 1.50
C GLY A 207 3.05 12.53 2.84
N ARG A 208 2.56 13.24 3.85
CA ARG A 208 2.39 12.70 5.21
C ARG A 208 1.14 11.84 5.31
N ILE A 209 1.20 10.61 4.79
CA ILE A 209 0.13 9.62 4.85
C ILE A 209 0.72 8.24 5.16
N GLU A 210 0.09 7.51 6.08
CA GLU A 210 0.41 6.11 6.30
C GLU A 210 -0.33 5.20 5.32
N LEU A 211 0.31 4.09 4.92
CA LEU A 211 -0.31 3.10 4.02
C LEU A 211 -1.65 2.59 4.57
N LEU A 212 -1.76 2.43 5.89
CA LEU A 212 -2.96 1.93 6.59
C LEU A 212 -4.22 2.73 6.25
N ASP A 213 -4.09 4.06 6.12
CA ASP A 213 -5.21 4.95 5.80
C ASP A 213 -5.66 4.84 4.34
N LEU A 214 -4.70 4.59 3.44
CA LEU A 214 -4.96 4.49 2.01
C LEU A 214 -5.30 3.07 1.55
N GLU A 215 -4.88 2.04 2.29
CA GLU A 215 -4.91 0.64 1.85
C GLU A 215 -6.30 0.22 1.40
N LYS A 216 -7.33 0.52 2.19
CA LYS A 216 -8.73 0.19 1.87
C LYS A 216 -9.17 0.84 0.56
N THR A 217 -8.86 2.12 0.38
CA THR A 217 -9.25 2.88 -0.81
C THR A 217 -8.49 2.41 -2.04
N LEU A 218 -7.18 2.20 -1.93
CA LEU A 218 -6.35 1.68 -3.01
C LEU A 218 -6.77 0.26 -3.42
N LYS A 219 -7.15 -0.58 -2.45
CA LYS A 219 -7.68 -1.92 -2.72
C LYS A 219 -8.98 -1.87 -3.51
N VAL A 220 -9.92 -1.01 -3.11
CA VAL A 220 -11.18 -0.80 -3.85
C VAL A 220 -10.91 -0.29 -5.26
N VAL A 221 -9.98 0.67 -5.42
CA VAL A 221 -9.61 1.18 -6.74
C VAL A 221 -8.99 0.07 -7.60
N SER A 222 -8.07 -0.73 -7.07
CA SER A 222 -7.42 -1.82 -7.79
C SER A 222 -8.43 -2.86 -8.32
N GLN A 223 -9.45 -3.20 -7.53
CA GLN A 223 -10.48 -4.16 -7.91
C GLN A 223 -11.44 -3.64 -8.97
N LYS A 224 -11.60 -2.30 -9.07
CA LYS A 224 -12.45 -1.66 -10.08
C LYS A 224 -11.71 -1.39 -11.40
N MET A 225 -10.41 -1.67 -11.47
CA MET A 225 -9.67 -1.57 -12.72
C MET A 225 -10.15 -2.64 -13.71
N PRO A 226 -10.14 -2.34 -15.03
CA PRO A 226 -10.52 -3.31 -16.05
C PRO A 226 -9.46 -4.41 -16.28
N PHE A 227 -8.34 -4.34 -15.57
CA PHE A 227 -7.21 -5.26 -15.64
C PHE A 227 -6.72 -5.57 -14.22
N LYS A 228 -5.88 -6.60 -14.07
CA LYS A 228 -5.29 -6.93 -12.77
C LYS A 228 -4.38 -5.79 -12.34
N ALA A 229 -4.61 -5.26 -11.15
CA ALA A 229 -3.82 -4.18 -10.59
C ALA A 229 -3.43 -4.50 -9.14
N ARG A 230 -2.32 -3.95 -8.68
CA ARG A 230 -1.85 -4.09 -7.30
C ARG A 230 -1.40 -2.76 -6.72
N ILE A 231 -1.40 -2.68 -5.40
CA ILE A 231 -0.83 -1.58 -4.64
C ILE A 231 0.68 -1.76 -4.63
N VAL A 232 1.42 -0.67 -4.79
CA VAL A 232 2.88 -0.67 -4.78
C VAL A 232 3.43 0.38 -3.82
N THR A 233 4.52 0.00 -3.15
CA THR A 233 5.40 0.85 -2.35
C THR A 233 6.83 0.63 -2.82
N PRO A 234 7.80 1.53 -2.52
CA PRO A 234 9.20 1.31 -2.85
C PRO A 234 9.72 -0.03 -2.33
N GLN A 235 9.36 -0.38 -1.10
CA GLN A 235 9.73 -1.67 -0.48
C GLN A 235 9.20 -2.86 -1.27
N ILE A 236 7.91 -2.84 -1.67
CA ILE A 236 7.31 -3.93 -2.47
C ILE A 236 8.04 -4.09 -3.81
N LEU A 237 8.35 -2.98 -4.50
CA LEU A 237 9.04 -3.02 -5.78
C LEU A 237 10.48 -3.56 -5.65
N GLU A 238 11.21 -3.15 -4.61
CA GLU A 238 12.54 -3.67 -4.31
C GLU A 238 12.51 -5.15 -3.94
N ASP A 239 11.50 -5.58 -3.18
CA ASP A 239 11.30 -6.96 -2.80
C ASP A 239 10.99 -7.84 -4.01
N ASP A 240 10.18 -7.38 -4.98
CA ASP A 240 9.91 -8.11 -6.21
C ASP A 240 11.22 -8.33 -7.01
N VAL A 241 12.03 -7.28 -7.19
CA VAL A 241 13.32 -7.38 -7.89
C VAL A 241 14.25 -8.34 -7.16
N ARG A 242 14.29 -8.28 -5.82
CA ARG A 242 15.09 -9.19 -5.00
C ARG A 242 14.60 -10.63 -5.14
N GLN A 243 13.29 -10.85 -5.12
CA GLN A 243 12.68 -12.18 -5.28
C GLN A 243 12.99 -12.75 -6.65
N GLU A 244 12.86 -11.97 -7.72
CA GLU A 244 13.20 -12.37 -9.08
C GLU A 244 14.68 -12.77 -9.20
N ALA A 245 15.61 -11.99 -8.62
CA ALA A 245 17.03 -12.31 -8.59
C ALA A 245 17.30 -13.64 -7.84
N ILE A 246 16.70 -13.81 -6.66
CA ILE A 246 16.82 -15.04 -5.86
C ILE A 246 16.26 -16.25 -6.63
N LEU A 247 15.11 -16.10 -7.31
CA LEU A 247 14.52 -17.18 -8.12
C LEU A 247 15.42 -17.56 -9.29
N LYS A 248 16.07 -16.57 -9.92
CA LYS A 248 17.01 -16.78 -11.01
C LYS A 248 18.28 -17.52 -10.55
N GLU A 249 18.84 -17.15 -9.40
CA GLU A 249 20.01 -17.80 -8.81
C GLU A 249 19.72 -19.22 -8.34
N LYS A 250 18.53 -19.44 -7.74
CA LYS A 250 18.09 -20.76 -7.26
C LYS A 250 17.64 -21.71 -8.38
N ASN A 251 17.60 -21.25 -9.63
CA ASN A 251 17.14 -22.07 -10.73
C ASN A 251 18.18 -23.16 -11.07
N ILE A 252 17.89 -24.39 -10.64
CA ILE A 252 18.72 -25.59 -10.91
C ILE A 252 18.58 -26.05 -12.36
N ASN A 253 17.46 -25.73 -13.03
CA ASN A 253 17.17 -26.24 -14.36
C ASN A 253 18.12 -25.60 -15.41
N PRO A 254 18.92 -26.41 -16.13
CA PRO A 254 19.82 -25.91 -17.17
C PRO A 254 19.07 -25.35 -18.39
N PHE A 255 17.84 -25.81 -18.64
CA PHE A 255 17.03 -25.38 -19.77
C PHE A 255 16.08 -24.26 -19.34
N THR A 256 16.58 -23.02 -19.37
CA THR A 256 15.75 -21.84 -19.15
C THR A 256 14.92 -21.51 -20.39
N TYR A 257 13.78 -20.85 -20.19
CA TYR A 257 12.95 -20.36 -21.29
C TYR A 257 13.76 -19.47 -22.25
N GLU A 258 14.56 -18.56 -21.70
CA GLU A 258 15.45 -17.67 -22.46
C GLU A 258 16.46 -18.46 -23.30
N TYR A 259 17.08 -19.51 -22.73
CA TYR A 259 18.05 -20.35 -23.42
C TYR A 259 17.43 -21.10 -24.61
N CYS A 260 16.31 -21.78 -24.37
CA CYS A 260 15.61 -22.57 -25.39
C CYS A 260 15.19 -21.70 -26.58
N LEU A 261 14.66 -20.50 -26.31
CA LEU A 261 14.17 -19.60 -27.35
C LEU A 261 15.31 -19.00 -28.19
N LYS A 262 16.41 -18.58 -27.55
CA LYS A 262 17.57 -18.00 -28.24
C LYS A 262 18.22 -18.99 -29.19
N ASN A 263 18.43 -20.21 -28.71
CA ASN A 263 19.11 -21.27 -29.46
C ASN A 263 18.20 -22.03 -30.43
N ASN A 264 16.92 -21.65 -30.54
CA ASN A 264 15.93 -22.39 -31.33
C ASN A 264 15.93 -23.89 -31.01
N TYR A 265 16.02 -24.23 -29.72
CA TYR A 265 16.08 -25.60 -29.27
C TYR A 265 14.88 -26.38 -29.81
N ASN A 266 15.09 -27.56 -30.40
CA ASN A 266 14.03 -28.37 -31.03
C ASN A 266 13.11 -27.62 -32.01
N GLY A 267 13.59 -26.57 -32.69
CA GLY A 267 12.77 -25.81 -33.65
C GLY A 267 11.64 -25.01 -33.01
N VAL A 268 11.76 -24.69 -31.72
CA VAL A 268 10.73 -24.01 -30.92
C VAL A 268 10.24 -22.69 -31.55
N LYS A 269 11.07 -21.97 -32.32
CA LYS A 269 10.68 -20.70 -32.96
C LYS A 269 9.47 -20.81 -33.90
N ILE A 270 9.10 -22.01 -34.36
CA ILE A 270 7.90 -22.23 -35.18
C ILE A 270 6.62 -21.95 -34.37
N TYR A 271 6.64 -22.20 -33.06
CA TYR A 271 5.47 -22.10 -32.19
C TYR A 271 5.37 -20.77 -31.44
N TYR A 272 6.47 -20.01 -31.37
CA TYR A 272 6.56 -18.78 -30.59
C TYR A 272 6.49 -17.54 -31.47
N SER A 273 6.07 -16.43 -30.86
CA SER A 273 5.99 -15.15 -31.53
C SER A 273 7.37 -14.47 -31.55
N PRO A 274 7.72 -13.72 -32.61
CA PRO A 274 8.92 -12.88 -32.61
C PRO A 274 8.98 -11.89 -31.42
N TYR A 275 7.82 -11.51 -30.87
CA TYR A 275 7.72 -10.63 -29.71
C TYR A 275 8.23 -11.27 -28.42
N ASP A 276 8.21 -12.61 -28.31
CA ASP A 276 8.69 -13.31 -27.12
C ASP A 276 10.20 -13.12 -26.99
N LEU A 277 10.93 -13.21 -28.11
CA LEU A 277 12.37 -12.92 -28.16
C LEU A 277 12.65 -11.43 -27.94
N TYR A 278 11.80 -10.55 -28.47
CA TYR A 278 11.93 -9.10 -28.32
C TYR A 278 11.87 -8.65 -26.86
N TYR A 279 10.89 -9.15 -26.09
CA TYR A 279 10.74 -8.75 -24.69
C TYR A 279 11.79 -9.38 -23.79
N LEU A 280 12.19 -10.63 -24.03
CA LEU A 280 13.33 -11.24 -23.32
C LEU A 280 14.62 -10.43 -23.45
N ASN A 281 14.87 -9.83 -24.60
CA ASN A 281 16.07 -9.01 -24.81
C ASN A 281 15.96 -7.63 -24.13
N LYS A 282 14.75 -7.18 -23.79
CA LYS A 282 14.49 -5.90 -23.14
C LYS A 282 14.44 -5.97 -21.62
N GLU A 283 14.15 -7.13 -21.04
CA GLU A 283 14.13 -7.36 -19.60
C GLU A 283 15.54 -7.44 -18.97
N LYS A 284 16.55 -6.87 -19.65
CA LYS A 284 17.96 -6.84 -19.22
C LYS A 284 18.37 -5.48 -18.67
#